data_AF-A0A2H4I883-F1
#
_entry.id   AF-A0A2H4I883-F1
#
_cell.length_a   1.000
_cell.length_b   1.000
_cell.length_c   1.000
_cell.angle_alpha   90.00
_cell.angle_beta   90.00
_cell.angle_gamma   90.00
#
_symmetry.space_group_name_H-M   'P 1'
#
loop_
_entity.id
_entity.type
_entity.pdbx_description
1 polymer ?
#
loop_
_entity_poly.entity_id
_entity_poly.type
_entity_poly.pdbx_seq_one_letter_code
_entity_poly.pdbx_strand_id
1 'polypeptide(L)'
;MDHVLSTARAQGWPEDRLHYEFFGTVVVKTDQDQSFRVKLASSGRIILVPQEKTVVQALAAAGVEVPTSCEQGVCGTCLTRVLEGEPDHKDFYLTTAEQAANDQFMPCCSRSKSPMLVLDL
;
A
#
# COMPACT_ATOMS: atom_id res chain seq x y z
N MET A 1 4.44 -15.22 -14.99
CA MET A 1 5.61 -14.68 -14.28
C MET A 1 6.24 -15.73 -13.37
N ASP A 2 5.49 -16.31 -12.45
CA ASP A 2 5.98 -17.29 -11.46
C ASP A 2 6.73 -18.49 -12.03
N HIS A 3 6.27 -19.03 -13.17
CA HIS A 3 6.95 -20.13 -13.84
C HIS A 3 8.37 -19.77 -14.31
N VAL A 4 8.57 -18.54 -14.81
CA VAL A 4 9.87 -18.06 -15.29
C VAL A 4 10.81 -17.83 -14.10
N LEU A 5 10.32 -17.15 -13.05
CA LEU A 5 11.11 -16.87 -11.85
C LEU A 5 11.51 -18.14 -11.10
N SER A 6 10.58 -19.08 -10.93
CA SER A 6 10.87 -20.37 -10.28
C SER A 6 11.89 -21.20 -11.06
N THR A 7 11.80 -21.21 -12.39
CA THR A 7 12.78 -21.87 -13.25
C THR A 7 14.16 -21.23 -13.11
N ALA A 8 14.26 -19.90 -13.15
CA ALA A 8 15.55 -19.20 -13.01
C ALA A 8 16.21 -19.46 -11.64
N ARG A 9 15.42 -19.44 -10.55
CA ARG A 9 15.89 -19.81 -9.20
C ARG A 9 16.36 -21.26 -9.13
N ALA A 10 15.61 -22.19 -9.73
CA ALA A 10 16.01 -23.60 -9.81
C ALA A 10 17.31 -23.82 -10.60
N GLN A 11 17.64 -22.92 -11.54
CA GLN A 11 18.89 -22.89 -12.28
C GLN A 11 20.02 -22.13 -11.56
N GLY A 12 19.82 -21.74 -10.29
CA GLY A 12 20.84 -21.11 -9.45
C GLY A 12 21.13 -19.65 -9.77
N TRP A 13 20.20 -18.95 -10.44
CA TRP A 13 20.37 -17.51 -10.67
C TRP A 13 20.27 -16.76 -9.33
N PRO A 14 21.20 -15.83 -9.04
CA PRO A 14 21.12 -15.04 -7.82
C PRO A 14 19.96 -14.04 -7.91
N GLU A 15 19.33 -13.76 -6.76
CA GLU A 15 18.09 -12.97 -6.70
C GLU A 15 18.28 -11.53 -7.20
N ASP A 16 19.49 -10.98 -7.04
CA ASP A 16 19.87 -9.64 -7.51
C ASP A 16 19.90 -9.49 -9.04
N ARG A 17 19.85 -10.60 -9.79
CA ARG A 17 19.75 -10.63 -11.26
C ARG A 17 18.36 -10.94 -11.79
N LEU A 18 17.39 -11.18 -10.90
CA LEU A 18 16.00 -11.42 -11.28
C LEU A 18 15.22 -10.12 -11.18
N HIS A 19 14.98 -9.47 -12.33
CA HIS A 19 14.15 -8.27 -12.42
C HIS A 19 12.81 -8.58 -13.06
N TYR A 20 11.76 -8.00 -12.51
CA TYR A 20 10.40 -8.17 -13.01
C TYR A 20 9.56 -6.93 -12.65
N GLU A 21 8.48 -6.73 -13.40
CA GLU A 21 7.52 -5.67 -13.16
C GLU A 21 6.11 -6.24 -13.33
N PHE A 22 5.20 -5.86 -12.42
CA PHE A 22 3.79 -6.22 -12.52
C PHE A 22 3.05 -5.13 -13.31
N PHE A 23 2.45 -5.50 -14.44
CA PHE A 23 1.68 -4.55 -15.27
C PHE A 23 0.24 -4.35 -14.80
N GLY A 24 -0.19 -5.09 -13.79
CA GLY A 24 -1.48 -4.91 -13.16
C GLY A 24 -1.73 -5.97 -12.09
N THR A 25 -2.51 -5.59 -11.08
CA THR A 25 -2.97 -6.48 -10.03
C THR A 25 -4.49 -6.35 -9.93
N VAL A 26 -5.15 -7.44 -9.55
CA VAL A 26 -6.52 -7.33 -9.06
C VAL A 26 -6.39 -6.95 -7.60
N VAL A 27 -6.52 -5.67 -7.27
CA VAL A 27 -6.69 -5.24 -5.88
C VAL A 27 -8.01 -5.84 -5.41
N VAL A 28 -7.92 -6.93 -4.65
CA VAL A 28 -9.10 -7.63 -4.16
C VAL A 28 -9.75 -6.76 -3.09
N LYS A 29 -10.88 -6.15 -3.44
CA LYS A 29 -11.81 -5.62 -2.44
C LYS A 29 -12.39 -6.83 -1.70
N THR A 30 -12.02 -6.97 -0.45
CA THR A 30 -12.55 -8.02 0.42
C THR A 30 -13.78 -7.47 1.13
N ASP A 31 -14.87 -8.22 1.20
CA ASP A 31 -16.07 -7.86 2.00
C ASP A 31 -15.75 -7.67 3.50
N GLN A 32 -14.56 -8.09 3.92
CA GLN A 32 -14.02 -7.90 5.27
C GLN A 32 -13.45 -6.49 5.51
N ASP A 33 -13.25 -5.68 4.47
CA ASP A 33 -12.68 -4.34 4.60
C ASP A 33 -13.55 -3.48 5.53
N GLN A 34 -12.96 -2.96 6.60
CA GLN A 34 -13.68 -2.08 7.54
C GLN A 34 -13.32 -0.62 7.30
N SER A 35 -14.23 0.29 7.67
CA SER A 35 -13.90 1.71 7.75
C SER A 35 -12.87 1.97 8.85
N PHE A 36 -11.96 2.91 8.63
CA PHE A 36 -10.95 3.31 9.62
C PHE A 36 -10.64 4.80 9.49
N ARG A 37 -9.79 5.33 10.37
CA ARG A 37 -9.42 6.74 10.38
C ARG A 37 -7.96 6.95 9.99
N VAL A 38 -7.69 8.05 9.31
CA VAL A 38 -6.33 8.52 9.03
C VAL A 38 -6.15 9.87 9.71
N LYS A 39 -5.12 9.98 10.55
CA LYS A 39 -4.69 11.25 11.14
C LYS A 39 -3.46 11.75 10.39
N LEU A 40 -3.49 13.01 9.97
CA LEU A 40 -2.34 13.69 9.37
C LEU A 40 -1.44 14.23 10.47
N ALA A 41 -0.15 13.87 10.46
CA ALA A 41 0.80 14.30 11.47
C ALA A 41 1.01 15.82 11.45
N SER A 42 1.05 16.43 10.26
CA SER A 42 1.35 17.86 10.08
C SER A 42 0.27 18.78 10.65
N SER A 43 -1.00 18.36 10.54
CA SER A 43 -2.16 19.21 10.84
C SER A 43 -3.06 18.67 11.96
N GLY A 44 -2.87 17.42 12.37
CA GLY A 44 -3.73 16.72 13.33
C GLY A 44 -5.14 16.40 12.80
N ARG A 45 -5.46 16.75 11.54
CA ARG A 45 -6.75 16.46 10.92
C ARG A 45 -7.00 14.96 10.87
N ILE A 46 -8.23 14.56 11.17
CA ILE A 46 -8.67 13.17 11.13
C ILE A 46 -9.68 13.00 9.99
N ILE A 47 -9.39 12.08 9.09
CA ILE A 47 -10.18 11.79 7.90
C ILE A 47 -10.70 10.36 8.01
N LEU A 48 -12.01 10.19 7.83
CA LEU A 48 -12.64 8.87 7.77
C LEU A 48 -12.38 8.26 6.39
N VAL A 49 -11.94 7.00 6.37
CA VAL A 49 -11.80 6.18 5.17
C VAL A 49 -12.93 5.14 5.19
N PRO A 50 -14.00 5.32 4.39
CA PRO A 50 -15.06 4.33 4.25
C PRO A 50 -14.55 2.98 3.73
N GLN A 51 -15.36 1.93 3.87
CA GLN A 51 -15.04 0.60 3.33
C GLN A 51 -14.83 0.63 1.82
N GLU A 52 -15.61 1.43 1.11
CA GLU A 52 -15.72 1.43 -0.35
C GLU A 52 -14.66 2.29 -1.04
N LYS A 53 -13.97 3.14 -0.27
CA LYS A 53 -12.98 4.10 -0.75
C LYS A 53 -11.57 3.70 -0.33
N THR A 54 -10.61 4.05 -1.18
CA THR A 54 -9.18 3.97 -0.86
C THR A 54 -8.78 5.15 0.04
N VAL A 55 -7.60 5.08 0.66
CA VAL A 55 -7.08 6.19 1.47
C VAL A 55 -6.86 7.41 0.58
N VAL A 56 -6.27 7.24 -0.61
CA VAL A 56 -6.08 8.35 -1.57
C VAL A 56 -7.40 9.04 -1.88
N GLN A 57 -8.46 8.28 -2.18
CA GLN A 57 -9.78 8.86 -2.50
C GLN A 57 -10.38 9.64 -1.32
N ALA A 58 -10.21 9.14 -0.09
CA ALA A 58 -10.69 9.81 1.12
C ALA A 58 -9.89 11.10 1.41
N LEU A 59 -8.56 11.06 1.24
CA LEU A 59 -7.67 12.21 1.41
C LEU A 59 -7.96 13.30 0.36
N ALA A 60 -8.08 12.92 -0.92
CA ALA A 60 -8.40 13.86 -2.00
C ALA A 60 -9.77 14.54 -1.78
N ALA A 61 -10.78 13.78 -1.34
CA ALA A 61 -12.08 14.35 -0.97
C ALA A 61 -12.01 15.34 0.20
N ALA A 62 -10.96 15.26 1.02
CA ALA A 62 -10.65 16.19 2.10
C ALA A 62 -9.63 17.27 1.68
N GLY A 63 -9.28 17.37 0.40
CA GLY A 63 -8.32 18.35 -0.12
C GLY A 63 -6.86 18.06 0.22
N VAL A 64 -6.50 16.79 0.43
CA VAL A 64 -5.12 16.34 0.68
C VAL A 64 -4.70 15.43 -0.46
N GLU A 65 -3.77 15.91 -1.28
CA GLU A 65 -3.27 15.20 -2.45
C GLU A 65 -2.08 14.31 -2.08
N VAL A 66 -2.14 13.04 -2.52
CA VAL A 66 -1.02 12.11 -2.46
C VAL A 66 -0.64 11.79 -3.91
N PRO A 67 0.64 11.88 -4.31
CA PRO A 67 1.05 11.54 -5.66
C PRO A 67 0.61 10.12 -6.05
N THR A 68 -0.09 9.97 -7.16
CA THR A 68 -0.50 8.66 -7.70
C THR A 68 -0.11 8.50 -9.17
N SER A 69 -0.04 7.23 -9.61
CA SER A 69 0.18 6.89 -11.01
C SER A 69 -0.64 5.65 -11.40
N CYS A 70 -0.26 4.45 -10.96
CA CYS A 70 -0.95 3.22 -11.36
C CYS A 70 -2.25 2.94 -10.59
N GLU A 71 -2.37 3.43 -9.34
CA GLU A 71 -3.45 3.12 -8.39
C GLU A 71 -3.69 1.62 -8.11
N GLN A 72 -2.73 0.77 -8.46
CA GLN A 72 -2.81 -0.69 -8.36
C GLN A 72 -1.77 -1.30 -7.39
N GLY A 73 -1.03 -0.45 -6.67
CA GLY A 73 -0.05 -0.92 -5.68
C GLY A 73 1.20 -1.57 -6.27
N VAL A 74 1.61 -1.20 -7.48
CA VAL A 74 2.78 -1.77 -8.18
C VAL A 74 3.89 -0.78 -8.49
N CYS A 75 3.59 0.51 -8.64
CA CYS A 75 4.57 1.51 -9.10
C CYS A 75 5.33 2.25 -7.99
N GLY A 76 4.86 2.19 -6.74
CA GLY A 76 5.48 2.89 -5.61
C GLY A 76 5.24 4.41 -5.52
N THR A 77 4.64 5.07 -6.52
CA THR A 77 4.45 6.54 -6.53
C THR A 77 3.72 7.09 -5.30
N CYS A 78 2.74 6.35 -4.77
CA CYS A 78 1.95 6.78 -3.61
C CYS A 78 2.55 6.40 -2.26
N LEU A 79 3.77 5.86 -2.20
CA LEU A 79 4.40 5.41 -0.96
C LEU A 79 4.31 6.50 0.12
N THR A 80 3.71 6.16 1.24
CA THR A 80 3.44 7.10 2.35
C THR A 80 3.96 6.52 3.65
N ARG A 81 4.70 7.31 4.43
CA ARG A 81 5.21 6.88 5.74
C ARG A 81 4.10 6.82 6.77
N VAL A 82 4.12 5.76 7.59
CA VAL A 82 3.20 5.50 8.70
C VAL A 82 3.97 5.74 10.00
N LEU A 83 3.43 6.59 10.87
CA LEU A 83 4.02 6.92 12.17
C LEU A 83 3.44 6.08 13.30
N GLU A 84 2.16 5.72 13.20
CA GLU A 84 1.45 4.91 14.18
C GLU A 84 0.34 4.09 13.51
N GLY A 85 0.07 2.89 14.03
CA GLY A 85 -0.94 1.96 13.53
C GLY A 85 -0.34 0.79 12.73
N GLU A 86 -1.19 -0.15 12.32
CA GLU A 86 -0.77 -1.34 11.54
C GLU A 86 -1.48 -1.34 10.18
N PRO A 87 -0.76 -1.06 9.08
CA PRO A 87 -1.30 -1.17 7.73
C PRO A 87 -1.78 -2.57 7.37
N ASP A 88 -2.84 -2.62 6.55
CA ASP A 88 -3.25 -3.84 5.85
C ASP A 88 -2.70 -3.77 4.43
N HIS A 89 -1.55 -4.40 4.21
CA HIS A 89 -0.83 -4.36 2.95
C HIS A 89 -1.56 -5.16 1.86
N LYS A 90 -1.90 -4.46 0.77
CA LYS A 90 -2.49 -5.06 -0.44
C LYS A 90 -1.67 -4.76 -1.71
N ASP A 91 -0.48 -4.20 -1.52
CA ASP A 91 0.45 -3.86 -2.58
C ASP A 91 1.38 -5.03 -2.93
N PHE A 92 1.96 -4.96 -4.12
CA PHE A 92 2.98 -5.89 -4.62
C PHE A 92 4.32 -5.17 -4.82
N TYR A 93 4.48 -3.98 -4.24
CA TYR A 93 5.68 -3.16 -4.38
C TYR A 93 6.64 -3.41 -3.23
N LEU A 94 6.14 -3.38 -1.99
CA LEU A 94 6.94 -3.61 -0.80
C LEU A 94 7.25 -5.10 -0.64
N THR A 95 8.48 -5.40 -0.28
CA THR A 95 8.89 -6.75 0.14
C THR A 95 8.21 -7.13 1.44
N THR A 96 8.13 -8.44 1.75
CA THR A 96 7.55 -8.92 3.01
C THR A 96 8.25 -8.33 4.25
N ALA A 97 9.56 -8.08 4.18
CA ALA A 97 10.31 -7.46 5.27
C ALA A 97 9.93 -5.99 5.48
N GLU A 98 9.74 -5.24 4.39
CA GLU A 98 9.28 -3.85 4.44
C GLU A 98 7.82 -3.75 4.92
N GLN A 99 6.94 -4.64 4.47
CA GLN A 99 5.57 -4.72 4.96
C GLN A 99 5.52 -5.03 6.46
N ALA A 100 6.38 -5.92 6.95
CA ALA A 100 6.45 -6.26 8.37
C ALA A 100 6.94 -5.10 9.27
N ALA A 101 7.66 -4.13 8.71
CA ALA A 101 8.13 -2.95 9.44
C ALA A 101 6.98 -1.99 9.81
N ASN A 102 5.86 -2.02 9.07
CA ASN A 102 4.68 -1.16 9.27
C ASN A 102 4.99 0.35 9.30
N ASP A 103 6.12 0.78 8.75
CA ASP A 103 6.58 2.17 8.75
C ASP A 103 6.22 2.93 7.46
N GLN A 104 5.66 2.23 6.47
CA GLN A 104 5.24 2.78 5.19
C GLN A 104 4.18 1.90 4.53
N PHE A 105 3.36 2.46 3.64
CA PHE A 105 2.36 1.70 2.89
C PHE A 105 1.93 2.38 1.59
N MET A 106 1.12 1.68 0.79
CA MET A 106 0.54 2.20 -0.46
C MET A 106 -0.94 2.59 -0.28
N PRO A 107 -1.28 3.88 -0.03
CA PRO A 107 -2.63 4.34 0.24
C PRO A 107 -3.61 4.19 -0.94
N CYS A 108 -3.10 3.91 -2.16
CA CYS A 108 -3.97 3.68 -3.32
C CYS A 108 -4.70 2.34 -3.26
N CYS A 109 -4.19 1.35 -2.52
CA CYS A 109 -4.80 0.01 -2.43
C CYS A 109 -4.82 -0.57 -1.01
N SER A 110 -3.84 -0.24 -0.17
CA SER A 110 -3.71 -0.78 1.18
C SER A 110 -4.71 -0.13 2.14
N ARG A 111 -5.03 -0.85 3.22
CA ARG A 111 -5.97 -0.42 4.26
C ARG A 111 -5.28 -0.40 5.62
N SER A 112 -6.03 -0.63 6.69
CA SER A 112 -5.57 -0.63 8.07
C SER A 112 -6.16 -1.80 8.82
N LYS A 113 -5.33 -2.52 9.58
CA LYS A 113 -5.77 -3.48 10.59
C LYS A 113 -6.11 -2.79 11.90
N SER A 114 -5.47 -1.66 12.19
CA SER A 114 -5.82 -0.82 13.34
C SER A 114 -7.01 0.10 13.03
N PRO A 115 -7.77 0.57 14.05
CA PRO A 115 -8.85 1.54 13.84
C PRO A 115 -8.39 2.92 13.33
N MET A 116 -7.09 3.22 13.45
CA MET A 116 -6.50 4.48 13.00
C MET A 116 -5.05 4.27 12.53
N LEU A 117 -4.67 4.96 11.46
CA LEU A 117 -3.28 5.19 11.04
C LEU A 117 -2.91 6.66 11.24
N VAL A 118 -1.69 6.94 11.67
CA VAL A 118 -1.10 8.28 11.65
C VAL A 118 -0.09 8.34 10.52
N LEU A 119 -0.29 9.24 9.55
CA LEU A 119 0.55 9.35 8.35
C LEU A 119 1.43 10.59 8.41
N ASP A 120 2.63 10.48 7.87
CA ASP A 120 3.58 11.61 7.72
C ASP A 120 3.17 12.53 6.56
N LEU A 121 1.99 13.11 6.69
CA LEU A 121 1.34 14.05 5.77
C LEU A 121 0.85 15.26 6.56
#